data_AF-A0A4Y7Q3C3-F1
#
_entry.id   AF-A0A4Y7Q3C3-F1
#
_cell.length_a   1.000
_cell.length_b   1.000
_cell.length_c   1.000
_cell.angle_alpha   90.00
_cell.angle_beta   90.00
_cell.angle_gamma   90.00
#
_symmetry.space_group_name_H-M   'P 1'
#
loop_
_entity.id
_entity.type
_entity.pdbx_description
1 polymer ?
#
loop_
_entity_poly.entity_id
_entity_poly.type
_entity_poly.pdbx_seq_one_letter_code
_entity_poly.pdbx_strand_id
1 'polypeptide(L)'
;MERNNIRAAKEIFAHHNPSYDPGTASTLSKCDLHGLYVREAERYTIDHVRACQQAGLAKTIIITGRGKGSKDGDSKLMMDVLQ
;
A
#
# COMPACT_ATOMS: atom_id res chain seq x y z
N MET A 1 -14.81 1.41 -17.13
CA MET A 1 -13.60 2.06 -16.56
C MET A 1 -13.06 1.31 -15.35
N GLU A 2 -13.90 0.84 -14.42
CA GLU A 2 -13.50 0.24 -13.14
C GLU A 2 -12.65 -1.05 -13.22
N ARG A 3 -12.92 -1.93 -14.19
CA ARG A 3 -12.25 -3.25 -14.29
C ARG A 3 -10.81 -3.18 -14.80
N ASN A 4 -10.45 -2.15 -15.57
CA ASN A 4 -9.09 -1.95 -16.07
C ASN A 4 -8.16 -1.43 -14.96
N ASN A 5 -8.72 -0.75 -13.95
CA ASN A 5 -7.96 -0.23 -12.81
C ASN A 5 -7.45 -1.34 -11.89
N ILE A 6 -8.25 -2.39 -11.62
CA ILE A 6 -7.85 -3.46 -10.69
C ILE A 6 -6.62 -4.23 -11.17
N ARG A 7 -6.55 -4.54 -12.48
CA ARG A 7 -5.41 -5.26 -13.05
C ARG A 7 -4.15 -4.39 -13.04
N ALA A 8 -4.29 -3.12 -13.43
CA ALA A 8 -3.20 -2.16 -13.38
C ALA A 8 -2.67 -1.96 -11.95
N ALA A 9 -3.57 -1.77 -10.97
CA ALA A 9 -3.23 -1.64 -9.57
C ALA A 9 -2.47 -2.86 -9.04
N LYS A 10 -2.92 -4.07 -9.42
CA LYS A 10 -2.23 -5.32 -9.05
C LYS A 10 -0.82 -5.39 -9.65
N GLU A 11 -0.66 -5.02 -10.92
CA GLU A 11 0.66 -5.04 -11.58
C GLU A 11 1.60 -3.98 -10.98
N ILE A 12 1.10 -2.77 -10.70
CA ILE A 12 1.87 -1.71 -10.03
C ILE A 12 2.29 -2.15 -8.62
N PHE A 13 1.35 -2.69 -7.83
CA PHE A 13 1.64 -3.19 -6.49
C PHE A 13 2.68 -4.32 -6.51
N ALA A 14 2.52 -5.30 -7.40
CA ALA A 14 3.46 -6.41 -7.52
C ALA A 14 4.86 -5.95 -7.97
N HIS A 15 4.93 -4.94 -8.85
CA HIS A 15 6.19 -4.36 -9.30
C HIS A 15 6.97 -3.70 -8.16
N HIS A 16 6.28 -2.96 -7.28
CA HIS A 16 6.91 -2.29 -6.14
C HIS A 16 7.16 -3.23 -4.95
N ASN A 17 6.43 -4.35 -4.87
CA ASN A 17 6.51 -5.30 -3.76
C ASN A 17 6.80 -6.73 -4.27
N PRO A 18 7.96 -6.97 -4.92
CA PRO A 18 8.24 -8.24 -5.61
C PRO A 18 8.33 -9.46 -4.69
N SER A 19 8.61 -9.25 -3.40
CA SER A 19 8.70 -10.30 -2.39
C SER A 19 7.51 -10.33 -1.43
N TYR A 20 6.44 -9.60 -1.73
CA TYR A 20 5.28 -9.50 -0.84
C TYR A 20 4.50 -10.81 -0.79
N ASP A 21 4.40 -11.39 0.40
CA ASP A 21 3.56 -12.54 0.67
C ASP A 21 2.78 -12.32 1.98
N PRO A 22 1.44 -12.21 1.94
CA PRO A 22 0.62 -11.96 3.14
C PRO A 22 0.71 -13.07 4.19
N GLY A 23 1.17 -14.28 3.83
CA GLY A 23 1.37 -15.39 4.75
C GLY A 23 2.75 -15.42 5.42
N THR A 24 3.71 -14.62 4.95
CA THR A 24 5.11 -14.68 5.38
C THR A 24 5.52 -13.39 6.09
N ALA A 25 5.59 -13.45 7.42
CA ALA A 25 5.89 -12.32 8.30
C ALA A 25 7.12 -11.48 7.90
N SER A 26 8.20 -12.11 7.43
CA SER A 26 9.43 -11.43 7.02
C SER A 26 9.25 -10.49 5.81
N THR A 27 8.19 -10.71 5.03
CA THR A 27 7.86 -9.88 3.85
C THR A 27 6.97 -8.69 4.19
N LEU A 28 6.41 -8.66 5.41
CA LEU A 28 5.41 -7.68 5.83
C LEU A 28 5.98 -6.44 6.52
N SER A 29 7.31 -6.33 6.61
CA SER A 29 7.96 -5.18 7.26
C SER A 29 7.79 -3.86 6.50
N LYS A 30 7.41 -3.93 5.21
CA LYS A 30 7.23 -2.78 4.33
C LYS A 30 6.14 -3.08 3.28
N CYS A 31 5.35 -2.06 2.94
CA CYS A 31 4.35 -2.07 1.88
C CYS A 31 4.44 -0.78 1.07
N ASP A 32 4.71 -0.88 -0.23
CA ASP A 32 4.86 0.24 -1.14
C ASP A 32 3.62 0.39 -2.04
N LEU A 33 2.89 1.47 -1.86
CA LEU A 33 1.63 1.81 -2.52
C LEU A 33 1.83 2.89 -3.59
N HIS A 34 3.08 3.19 -3.95
CA HIS A 34 3.37 4.25 -4.90
C HIS A 34 2.74 3.95 -6.27
N GLY A 35 2.16 4.99 -6.88
CA GLY A 35 1.52 4.89 -8.18
C GLY A 35 0.08 4.34 -8.16
N LEU A 36 -0.42 3.90 -7.01
CA LEU A 36 -1.82 3.50 -6.84
C LEU A 36 -2.74 4.71 -6.67
N TYR A 37 -3.99 4.57 -7.12
CA TYR A 37 -5.04 5.53 -6.77
C TYR A 37 -5.46 5.36 -5.30
N VAL A 38 -6.03 6.41 -4.71
CA VAL A 38 -6.39 6.45 -3.27
C VAL A 38 -7.19 5.21 -2.84
N ARG A 39 -8.29 4.89 -3.53
CA ARG A 39 -9.13 3.72 -3.21
C ARG A 39 -8.40 2.37 -3.33
N GLU A 40 -7.41 2.28 -4.21
CA GLU A 40 -6.64 1.04 -4.39
C GLU A 40 -5.65 0.89 -3.24
N ALA A 41 -4.94 1.96 -2.92
CA ALA A 41 -3.98 1.99 -1.83
C ALA A 41 -4.64 1.84 -0.45
N GLU A 42 -5.84 2.39 -0.24
CA GLU A 42 -6.66 2.14 0.95
C GLU A 42 -6.92 0.63 1.13
N ARG A 43 -7.35 -0.05 0.06
CA ARG A 43 -7.59 -1.49 0.09
C ARG A 43 -6.32 -2.28 0.41
N TYR A 44 -5.21 -2.00 -0.26
CA TYR A 44 -3.94 -2.67 -0.02
C TYR A 44 -3.38 -2.39 1.39
N THR A 45 -3.62 -1.19 1.92
CA THR A 45 -3.27 -0.82 3.30
C THR A 45 -4.04 -1.71 4.29
N ILE A 46 -5.36 -1.80 4.15
CA ILE A 46 -6.21 -2.59 5.04
C ILE A 46 -5.78 -4.06 5.03
N ASP A 47 -5.60 -4.62 3.83
CA ASP A 47 -5.18 -6.02 3.67
C ASP A 47 -3.78 -6.25 4.28
N HIS A 48 -2.86 -5.31 4.10
CA HIS A 48 -1.51 -5.38 4.68
C HIS A 48 -1.49 -5.29 6.21
N VAL A 49 -2.24 -4.34 6.79
CA VAL A 49 -2.34 -4.19 8.25
C VAL A 49 -2.94 -5.44 8.88
N ARG A 50 -3.96 -6.04 8.26
CA ARG A 50 -4.53 -7.32 8.72
C ARG A 50 -3.50 -8.44 8.68
N ALA A 51 -2.71 -8.55 7.61
CA ALA A 51 -1.63 -9.53 7.52
C ALA A 51 -0.58 -9.31 8.63
N CYS A 52 -0.19 -8.05 8.88
CA CYS A 52 0.74 -7.69 9.95
C CYS A 52 0.21 -8.09 11.34
N GLN A 53 -1.08 -7.81 11.61
CA GLN A 53 -1.73 -8.18 12.86
C GLN A 53 -1.78 -9.70 13.05
N GLN A 54 -2.15 -10.44 12.01
CA GLN A 54 -2.20 -11.92 12.04
C GLN A 54 -0.81 -12.53 12.25
N ALA A 55 0.23 -11.92 11.70
CA ALA A 55 1.62 -12.33 11.87
C ALA A 55 2.27 -11.80 13.16
N GLY A 56 1.56 -11.03 13.99
CA GLY A 56 2.07 -10.48 15.24
C GLY A 56 3.16 -9.41 15.08
N LEU A 57 3.20 -8.70 13.95
CA LEU A 57 4.16 -7.62 13.73
C LEU A 57 3.77 -6.39 14.56
N ALA A 58 4.71 -5.90 15.38
CA ALA A 58 4.54 -4.66 16.14
C ALA A 58 4.65 -3.39 15.27
N LYS A 59 5.27 -3.50 14.08
CA LYS A 59 5.47 -2.36 13.18
C LYS A 59 5.57 -2.80 11.72
N THR A 60 5.15 -1.92 10.83
CA THR A 60 5.38 -1.98 9.38
C THR A 60 5.57 -0.57 8.83
N ILE A 61 6.15 -0.44 7.65
CA ILE A 61 6.35 0.83 6.94
C ILE A 61 5.44 0.85 5.70
N ILE A 62 4.56 1.85 5.61
CA ILE A 62 3.76 2.09 4.40
C ILE A 62 4.38 3.25 3.62
N ILE A 63 4.72 3.02 2.35
CA ILE A 63 5.16 4.05 1.41
C ILE A 63 3.98 4.43 0.53
N THR A 64 3.53 5.68 0.61
CA THR A 64 2.42 6.22 -0.20
C THR A 64 2.90 7.02 -1.42
N GLY A 65 4.22 7.19 -1.57
CA GLY A 65 4.85 8.00 -2.60
C GLY A 65 4.79 9.51 -2.34
N ARG A 66 5.49 10.29 -3.18
CA ARG A 66 5.42 11.76 -3.17
C ARG A 66 4.30 12.18 -4.12
N GLY A 67 3.12 12.49 -3.62
CA GLY A 67 1.98 12.91 -4.43
C GLY A 67 2.37 14.02 -5.41
N LYS A 68 2.02 13.87 -6.70
CA LYS A 68 2.41 14.80 -7.79
C LYS A 68 1.82 16.23 -7.66
N GLY A 69 1.08 16.52 -6.58
CA GLY A 69 0.52 17.82 -6.25
C GLY A 69 0.67 18.24 -4.78
N SER A 70 1.46 17.49 -4.00
CA SER A 70 1.68 17.76 -2.58
C SER A 70 2.82 18.76 -2.42
N LYS A 71 2.50 20.04 -2.28
CA LYS A 71 3.44 20.98 -1.66
C LYS A 71 3.72 20.43 -0.26
N ASP A 72 4.98 20.14 0.04
CA ASP A 72 5.46 19.69 1.36
C ASP A 72 5.26 18.22 1.75
N GLY A 73 5.01 17.32 0.79
CA GLY A 73 5.04 15.86 1.06
C GLY A 73 3.76 15.26 1.63
N ASP A 74 2.70 16.06 1.72
CA ASP A 74 1.39 15.68 2.20
C ASP A 74 0.55 15.01 1.09
N SER A 75 0.81 13.73 0.82
CA SER A 75 0.05 12.95 -0.15
C SER A 75 -1.39 12.75 0.37
N LYS A 76 -2.43 12.98 -0.45
CA LYS A 76 -3.83 12.66 -0.07
C LYS A 76 -3.99 11.25 0.49
N LEU A 77 -3.20 10.33 -0.02
CA LEU A 77 -3.15 8.95 0.44
C LEU A 77 -2.60 8.79 1.87
N MET A 78 -1.63 9.62 2.28
CA MET A 78 -1.10 9.61 3.65
C MET A 78 -2.18 10.03 4.65
N MET A 79 -2.96 11.05 4.32
CA MET A 79 -4.02 11.53 5.20
C MET A 79 -5.19 10.53 5.33
N ASP A 80 -5.56 9.86 4.23
CA ASP A 80 -6.67 8.90 4.22
C ASP A 80 -6.32 7.59 4.97
N VAL A 81 -5.07 7.14 4.89
CA VAL A 81 -4.59 5.91 5.56
C VAL A 81 -4.46 6.08 7.09
N LEU A 82 -4.36 7.31 7.59
CA LEU A 82 -4.16 7.61 9.02
C LEU A 82 -5.44 7.97 9.79
N GLN A 83 -6.62 8.00 9.13
CA GLN A 83 -7.91 8.34 9.76
C GLN A 83 -8.55 7.14 10.46
#